data_AF-X6CBK7-F1
#
_entry.id   AF-X6CBK7-F1
#
_cell.length_a   1.000
_cell.length_b   1.000
_cell.length_c   1.000
_cell.angle_alpha   90.00
_cell.angle_beta   90.00
_cell.angle_gamma   90.00
#
_symmetry.space_group_name_H-M   'P 1'
#
loop_
_entity.id
_entity.type
_entity.pdbx_description
1 polymer ?
#
loop_
_entity_poly.entity_id
_entity_poly.type
_entity_poly.pdbx_seq_one_letter_code
_entity_poly.pdbx_strand_id
1 'polypeptide(L)'
;MAAGRDAILLETRHVKAALSAMTVKTDRKDARGIAPLLRMGWYRPVHAKSVTCKDSRALLVGRKLLQGKLLDVELSIRGILRGYGLKVGDVSRGRFEARIRELTAGHVALETVIGAMLAARTALWCEFTKLHREMLKIARADKVCRRLMSTPGVGATTS
;
A
#
# COMPACT_ATOMS: atom_id res chain seq x y z
N MET A 1 -6.13 17.67 17.52
CA MET A 1 -7.21 18.46 18.13
C MET A 1 -6.56 19.40 19.12
N ALA A 2 -6.57 20.71 18.91
CA ALA A 2 -5.73 21.66 19.66
C ALA A 2 -6.51 22.80 20.35
N ALA A 3 -7.81 22.64 20.62
CA ALA A 3 -8.62 23.71 21.24
C ALA A 3 -9.78 23.25 22.14
N GLY A 4 -9.83 21.99 22.58
CA GLY A 4 -10.88 21.52 23.51
C GLY A 4 -12.32 21.59 22.96
N ARG A 5 -12.49 21.70 21.64
CA ARG A 5 -13.79 21.75 20.96
C ARG A 5 -14.00 20.46 20.17
N ASP A 6 -15.18 19.87 20.27
CA ASP A 6 -15.57 18.71 19.48
C ASP A 6 -15.63 19.08 17.99
N ALA A 7 -14.80 18.41 17.19
CA ALA A 7 -14.77 18.58 15.75
C ALA A 7 -15.56 17.45 15.08
N ILE A 8 -16.65 17.81 14.39
CA ILE A 8 -17.49 16.89 13.64
C ILE A 8 -17.18 17.04 12.15
N LEU A 9 -16.85 15.95 11.47
CA LEU A 9 -16.69 15.96 10.02
C LEU A 9 -18.04 15.72 9.34
N LEU A 10 -18.33 16.54 8.34
CA LEU A 10 -19.58 16.50 7.59
C LEU A 10 -19.35 15.81 6.23
N GLU A 11 -20.32 15.00 5.80
CA GLU A 11 -20.30 14.41 4.46
C GLU A 11 -20.37 15.50 3.38
N THR A 12 -19.37 15.54 2.50
CA THR A 12 -19.15 16.68 1.59
C THR A 12 -20.23 16.80 0.52
N ARG A 13 -20.83 15.69 0.06
CA ARG A 13 -21.88 15.74 -0.97
C ARG A 13 -23.20 16.25 -0.40
N HIS A 14 -23.54 15.86 0.83
CA HIS A 14 -24.73 16.31 1.54
C HIS A 14 -24.64 17.81 1.86
N VAL A 15 -23.48 18.27 2.35
CA VAL A 15 -23.24 19.71 2.55
C VAL A 15 -23.31 20.46 1.22
N LYS A 16 -22.69 19.95 0.16
CA LYS A 16 -22.74 20.58 -1.17
C LYS A 16 -24.16 20.64 -1.73
N ALA A 17 -24.96 19.59 -1.55
CA ALA A 17 -26.37 19.56 -1.98
C ALA A 17 -27.19 20.59 -1.21
N ALA A 18 -27.02 20.70 0.10
CA ALA A 18 -27.69 21.70 0.91
C ALA A 18 -27.29 23.14 0.57
N LEU A 19 -26.05 23.36 0.14
CA LEU A 19 -25.54 24.67 -0.29
C LEU A 19 -25.72 24.94 -1.78
N SER A 20 -26.28 24.00 -2.55
CA SER A 20 -26.33 24.07 -4.02
C SER A 20 -27.18 25.25 -4.54
N ALA A 21 -28.13 25.73 -3.75
CA ALA A 21 -28.93 26.93 -4.05
C ALA A 21 -28.17 28.25 -3.85
N MET A 22 -26.94 28.24 -3.30
CA MET A 22 -26.13 29.44 -3.15
C MET A 22 -25.34 29.73 -4.43
N THR A 23 -25.76 30.76 -5.17
CA THR A 23 -25.18 31.14 -6.48
C THR A 23 -23.75 31.69 -6.41
N VAL A 24 -23.31 32.13 -5.24
CA VAL A 24 -21.98 32.76 -5.04
C VAL A 24 -21.29 32.12 -3.84
N LYS A 25 -20.18 31.43 -4.12
CA LYS A 25 -19.33 30.81 -3.10
C LYS A 25 -18.38 31.83 -2.49
N THR A 26 -18.51 32.06 -1.19
CA THR A 26 -17.50 32.78 -0.38
C THR A 26 -17.39 32.10 0.98
N ASP A 27 -16.22 32.13 1.62
CA ASP A 27 -16.03 31.47 2.94
C ASP A 27 -17.05 31.95 3.98
N ARG A 28 -17.41 33.25 3.92
CA ARG A 28 -18.44 33.85 4.78
C ARG A 28 -19.84 33.28 4.50
N LYS A 29 -20.20 33.05 3.23
CA LYS A 29 -21.50 32.48 2.84
C LYS A 29 -21.56 30.99 3.14
N ASP A 30 -20.46 30.26 2.92
CA ASP A 30 -20.33 28.85 3.26
C ASP A 30 -20.49 28.63 4.77
N ALA A 31 -19.77 29.40 5.61
CA ALA A 31 -19.92 29.34 7.06
C ALA A 31 -21.36 29.63 7.52
N ARG A 32 -22.02 30.61 6.88
CA ARG A 32 -23.41 30.96 7.18
C ARG A 32 -24.41 29.89 6.74
N GLY A 33 -24.15 29.19 5.64
CA GLY A 33 -24.98 28.09 5.14
C GLY A 33 -24.79 26.79 5.92
N ILE A 34 -23.58 26.54 6.44
CA ILE A 34 -23.28 25.34 7.25
C ILE A 34 -23.82 25.47 8.68
N ALA A 35 -23.86 26.69 9.26
CA ALA A 35 -24.28 26.88 10.64
C ALA A 35 -25.73 26.41 10.94
N PRO A 36 -26.75 26.66 10.09
CA PRO A 36 -28.09 26.08 10.24
C PRO A 36 -28.11 24.55 10.12
N LEU A 37 -27.32 23.96 9.21
CA LEU A 37 -27.22 22.50 9.06
C LEU A 37 -26.70 21.84 10.33
N LEU A 38 -25.69 22.45 10.96
CA LEU A 38 -25.16 21.99 12.25
C LEU A 38 -26.18 22.15 13.38
N ARG A 39 -26.87 23.31 13.47
CA ARG A 39 -27.87 23.56 14.51
C ARG A 39 -29.09 22.63 14.45
N MET A 40 -29.53 22.26 13.25
CA MET A 40 -30.68 21.39 13.03
C MET A 40 -30.31 19.90 13.00
N GLY A 41 -29.02 19.56 13.09
CA GLY A 41 -28.56 18.18 12.92
C GLY A 41 -28.76 17.62 11.50
N TRP A 42 -29.01 18.49 10.52
CA TRP A 42 -29.23 18.13 9.12
C TRP A 42 -27.91 17.91 8.38
N TYR A 43 -27.08 17.04 8.94
CA TYR A 43 -25.83 16.62 8.36
C TYR A 43 -25.62 15.14 8.59
N ARG A 44 -24.81 14.53 7.72
CA ARG A 44 -24.37 13.15 7.93
C ARG A 44 -22.96 13.18 8.49
N PRO A 45 -22.73 12.74 9.75
CA PRO A 45 -21.39 12.67 10.29
C PRO A 45 -20.58 11.62 9.50
N VAL A 46 -19.36 11.97 9.14
CA VAL A 46 -18.39 11.03 8.59
C VAL A 46 -17.28 10.80 9.60
N HIS A 47 -16.84 9.55 9.70
CA HIS A 47 -15.76 9.23 10.61
C HIS A 47 -14.44 9.75 10.05
N ALA A 48 -13.69 10.48 10.88
CA ALA A 48 -12.30 10.75 10.58
C ALA A 48 -11.57 9.41 10.56
N LYS A 49 -10.77 9.14 9.52
CA LYS A 49 -9.87 7.99 9.58
C LYS A 49 -8.96 8.17 10.79
N SER A 50 -9.00 7.21 11.71
CA SER A 50 -8.11 7.18 12.86
C SER A 50 -6.65 7.15 12.38
N VAL A 51 -5.73 7.58 13.25
CA VAL A 51 -4.29 7.49 12.99
C VAL A 51 -3.90 6.04 12.70
N THR A 52 -4.43 5.09 13.46
CA THR A 52 -4.21 3.64 13.28
C THR A 52 -4.65 3.12 11.91
N CYS A 53 -5.75 3.65 11.34
CA CYS A 53 -6.17 3.33 9.97
C CYS A 53 -5.20 3.89 8.91
N LYS A 54 -4.62 5.06 9.16
CA LYS A 54 -3.61 5.65 8.25
C LYS A 54 -2.31 4.85 8.30
N ASP A 55 -1.87 4.45 9.48
CA ASP A 55 -0.65 3.66 9.68
C ASP A 55 -0.78 2.28 9.02
N SER A 56 -1.91 1.61 9.22
CA SER A 56 -2.20 0.31 8.59
C SER A 56 -2.25 0.43 7.05
N ARG A 57 -2.83 1.52 6.53
CA ARG A 57 -2.86 1.80 5.08
C ARG A 57 -1.44 2.05 4.55
N ALA A 58 -0.61 2.81 5.25
CA ALA A 58 0.76 3.09 4.87
C ALA A 58 1.59 1.79 4.79
N LEU A 59 1.43 0.91 5.78
CA LEU A 59 2.08 -0.40 5.79
C LEU A 59 1.68 -1.26 4.57
N LEU A 60 0.39 -1.33 4.25
CA LEU A 60 -0.10 -2.11 3.10
C LEU A 60 0.40 -1.54 1.77
N VAL A 61 0.41 -0.22 1.62
CA VAL A 61 0.93 0.46 0.42
C VAL A 61 2.42 0.20 0.28
N GLY A 62 3.20 0.35 1.36
CA GLY A 62 4.64 0.07 1.37
C GLY A 62 4.95 -1.38 1.01
N ARG A 63 4.22 -2.34 1.59
CA ARG A 63 4.37 -3.77 1.27
C ARG A 63 4.10 -4.05 -0.21
N LYS A 64 3.03 -3.48 -0.77
CA LYS A 64 2.68 -3.66 -2.19
C LYS A 64 3.72 -3.03 -3.12
N LEU A 65 4.27 -1.87 -2.76
CA LEU A 65 5.35 -1.22 -3.50
C LEU A 65 6.59 -2.11 -3.54
N LEU A 66 7.06 -2.61 -2.40
CA LEU A 66 8.24 -3.48 -2.33
C LEU A 66 8.03 -4.79 -3.11
N GLN A 67 6.82 -5.37 -3.05
CA GLN A 67 6.48 -6.54 -3.84
C GLN A 67 6.60 -6.27 -5.35
N GLY A 68 6.07 -5.14 -5.82
CA GLY A 68 6.18 -4.73 -7.22
C GLY A 68 7.64 -4.54 -7.63
N LYS A 69 8.42 -3.79 -6.86
CA LYS A 69 9.84 -3.55 -7.14
C LYS A 69 10.69 -4.81 -7.16
N LEU A 70 10.40 -5.76 -6.26
CA LEU A 70 11.06 -7.07 -6.28
C LEU A 70 10.79 -7.81 -7.61
N LEU A 71 9.53 -7.85 -8.05
CA LEU A 71 9.15 -8.49 -9.31
C LEU A 71 9.79 -7.78 -10.50
N ASP A 72 9.80 -6.45 -10.51
CA ASP A 72 10.47 -5.64 -11.54
C ASP A 72 11.95 -6.04 -11.65
N VAL A 73 12.67 -6.11 -10.53
CA VAL A 73 14.10 -6.52 -10.52
C VAL A 73 14.28 -7.95 -11.03
N GLU A 74 13.45 -8.91 -10.61
CA GLU A 74 13.52 -10.30 -11.09
C GLU A 74 13.28 -10.40 -12.61
N LEU A 75 12.32 -9.64 -13.13
CA LEU A 75 12.01 -9.59 -14.56
C LEU A 75 13.11 -8.89 -15.35
N SER A 76 13.68 -7.80 -14.85
CA SER A 76 14.81 -7.11 -15.48
C SER A 76 16.04 -8.01 -15.56
N ILE A 77 16.37 -8.76 -14.50
CA ILE A 77 17.45 -9.76 -14.53
C ILE A 77 17.20 -10.79 -15.64
N ARG A 78 15.99 -11.36 -15.71
CA ARG A 78 15.63 -12.32 -16.77
C ARG A 78 15.73 -11.69 -18.17
N GLY A 79 15.36 -10.42 -18.32
CA GLY A 79 15.43 -9.67 -19.57
C GLY A 79 16.87 -9.47 -20.04
N ILE A 80 17.76 -9.04 -19.14
CA ILE A 80 19.19 -8.87 -19.44
C ILE A 80 19.79 -10.20 -19.87
N LEU A 81 19.58 -11.28 -19.09
CA LEU A 81 20.10 -12.60 -19.43
C LEU A 81 19.61 -13.11 -20.78
N ARG A 82 18.34 -12.85 -21.14
CA ARG A 82 17.81 -13.15 -22.48
C ARG A 82 18.56 -12.44 -23.59
N GLY A 83 19.00 -11.21 -23.37
CA GLY A 83 19.83 -10.45 -24.32
C GLY A 83 21.17 -11.12 -24.61
N TYR A 84 21.71 -11.87 -23.65
CA TYR A 84 22.91 -12.69 -23.81
C TYR A 84 22.63 -14.14 -24.25
N GLY A 85 21.38 -14.47 -24.60
CA GLY A 85 20.97 -15.83 -24.99
C GLY A 85 20.82 -16.81 -23.82
N LEU A 86 20.98 -16.35 -22.57
CA LEU A 86 20.91 -17.18 -21.37
C LEU A 86 19.45 -17.30 -20.88
N LYS A 87 18.92 -18.52 -20.87
CA LYS A 87 17.56 -18.81 -20.38
C LYS A 87 17.58 -19.28 -18.94
N VAL A 88 16.90 -18.54 -18.06
CA VAL A 88 16.77 -18.87 -16.63
C VAL A 88 15.87 -20.10 -16.40
N GLY A 89 14.79 -20.24 -17.17
CA GLY A 89 13.80 -21.30 -17.00
C GLY A 89 12.88 -21.11 -15.79
N ASP A 90 12.15 -22.17 -15.45
CA ASP A 90 11.33 -22.23 -14.25
C ASP A 90 12.20 -22.54 -13.03
N VAL A 91 12.27 -21.57 -12.12
CA VAL A 91 13.11 -21.64 -10.93
C VAL A 91 12.30 -21.18 -9.73
N SER A 92 12.33 -21.99 -8.66
CA SER A 92 11.76 -21.61 -7.36
C SER A 92 12.46 -20.37 -6.82
N ARG A 93 11.73 -19.48 -6.14
CA ARG A 93 12.27 -18.21 -5.59
C ARG A 93 13.56 -18.35 -4.76
N GLY A 94 13.70 -19.45 -4.01
CA GLY A 94 14.90 -19.74 -3.20
C GLY A 94 16.12 -20.16 -4.01
N ARG A 95 15.93 -20.79 -5.18
CA ARG A 95 17.01 -21.20 -6.09
C ARG A 95 17.32 -20.16 -7.18
N PHE A 96 16.51 -19.10 -7.28
CA PHE A 96 16.65 -18.08 -8.32
C PHE A 96 18.06 -17.49 -8.31
N GLU A 97 18.52 -17.00 -7.16
CA GLU A 97 19.82 -16.34 -7.06
C GLU A 97 21.00 -17.26 -7.42
N ALA A 98 21.00 -18.51 -6.91
CA ALA A 98 22.02 -19.50 -7.25
C ALA A 98 22.05 -19.79 -8.76
N ARG A 99 20.88 -20.01 -9.36
CA ARG A 99 20.77 -20.26 -10.81
C ARG A 99 21.25 -19.09 -11.65
N ILE A 100 20.96 -17.87 -11.23
CA ILE A 100 21.43 -16.67 -11.93
C ILE A 100 22.95 -16.57 -11.87
N ARG A 101 23.56 -16.83 -10.70
CA ARG A 101 25.03 -16.86 -10.57
C ARG A 101 25.69 -17.93 -11.43
N GLU A 102 25.10 -19.13 -11.50
CA GLU A 102 25.56 -20.20 -12.40
C GLU A 102 25.55 -19.76 -13.87
N LEU A 103 24.50 -19.07 -14.31
CA LEU A 103 24.36 -18.63 -15.70
C LEU A 103 25.31 -17.49 -16.07
N THR A 104 25.66 -16.64 -15.11
CA THR A 104 26.59 -15.52 -15.34
C THR A 104 28.05 -15.91 -15.18
N ALA A 105 28.34 -17.10 -14.66
CA ALA A 105 29.68 -17.56 -14.34
C ALA A 105 30.63 -17.46 -15.56
N GLY A 106 31.76 -16.78 -15.38
CA GLY A 106 32.78 -16.62 -16.42
C GLY A 106 32.59 -15.40 -17.32
N HIS A 107 31.54 -14.59 -17.10
CA HIS A 107 31.32 -13.34 -17.85
C HIS A 107 31.43 -12.12 -16.94
N VAL A 108 32.65 -11.64 -16.69
CA VAL A 108 33.01 -10.60 -15.70
C VAL A 108 32.08 -9.37 -15.70
N ALA A 109 31.79 -8.81 -16.88
CA ALA A 109 30.89 -7.64 -16.98
C ALA A 109 29.46 -7.95 -16.54
N LEU A 110 28.96 -9.15 -16.88
CA LEU A 110 27.60 -9.58 -16.58
C LEU A 110 27.48 -9.97 -15.10
N GLU A 111 28.48 -10.63 -14.54
CA GLU A 111 28.56 -10.93 -13.10
C GLU A 111 28.50 -9.65 -12.25
N THR A 112 29.19 -8.59 -12.69
CA THR A 112 29.19 -7.30 -11.98
C THR A 112 27.80 -6.67 -11.97
N VAL A 113 27.16 -6.57 -13.13
CA VAL A 113 25.81 -5.97 -13.28
C VAL A 113 24.77 -6.81 -12.54
N ILE A 114 24.75 -8.12 -12.77
CA ILE A 114 23.77 -9.02 -12.18
C ILE A 114 24.00 -9.17 -10.67
N GLY A 115 25.24 -9.16 -10.20
CA GLY A 115 25.59 -9.15 -8.79
C GLY A 115 24.97 -7.97 -8.05
N ALA A 116 25.06 -6.75 -8.61
CA ALA A 116 24.42 -5.57 -8.03
C ALA A 116 22.89 -5.69 -7.98
N MET A 117 22.27 -6.25 -9.04
CA MET A 117 20.82 -6.47 -9.07
C MET A 117 20.36 -7.53 -8.07
N LEU A 118 21.14 -8.60 -7.86
CA LEU A 118 20.87 -9.62 -6.85
C LEU A 118 21.00 -9.07 -5.42
N ALA A 119 21.96 -8.19 -5.17
CA ALA A 119 22.06 -7.49 -3.89
C ALA A 119 20.83 -6.61 -3.63
N ALA A 120 20.38 -5.84 -4.63
CA ALA A 120 19.16 -5.03 -4.54
C ALA A 120 17.92 -5.92 -4.30
N ARG A 121 17.79 -7.04 -5.01
CA ARG A 121 16.72 -8.03 -4.81
C ARG A 121 16.70 -8.54 -3.36
N THR A 122 17.86 -8.86 -2.81
CA THR A 122 18.00 -9.38 -1.44
C THR A 122 17.54 -8.34 -0.40
N ALA A 123 17.96 -7.09 -0.56
CA ALA A 123 17.52 -5.99 0.29
C ALA A 123 15.99 -5.78 0.22
N LEU A 124 15.43 -5.74 -0.99
CA LEU A 124 13.98 -5.63 -1.21
C LEU A 124 13.22 -6.78 -0.56
N TRP A 125 13.72 -8.02 -0.66
CA TRP A 125 13.11 -9.19 -0.04
C TRP A 125 13.10 -9.11 1.49
N CYS A 126 14.22 -8.67 2.07
CA CYS A 126 14.34 -8.51 3.51
C CYS A 126 13.33 -7.49 4.05
N GLU A 127 13.27 -6.31 3.43
CA GLU A 127 12.35 -5.25 3.83
C GLU A 127 10.88 -5.63 3.57
N PHE A 128 10.59 -6.27 2.43
CA PHE A 128 9.25 -6.82 2.16
C PHE A 128 8.82 -7.79 3.25
N THR A 129 9.71 -8.69 3.67
CA THR A 129 9.42 -9.69 4.70
C THR A 129 9.18 -9.03 6.06
N LYS A 130 9.94 -7.99 6.41
CA LYS A 130 9.71 -7.19 7.62
C LYS A 130 8.31 -6.56 7.61
N LEU A 131 7.94 -5.84 6.54
CA LEU A 131 6.61 -5.23 6.42
C LEU A 131 5.49 -6.28 6.42
N HIS A 132 5.71 -7.43 5.79
CA HIS A 132 4.76 -8.53 5.78
C HIS A 132 4.55 -9.11 7.20
N ARG A 133 5.60 -9.25 8.00
CA ARG A 133 5.49 -9.71 9.40
C ARG A 133 4.72 -8.70 10.26
N GLU A 134 4.98 -7.41 10.13
CA GLU A 134 4.24 -6.38 10.85
C GLU A 134 2.75 -6.39 10.46
N MET A 135 2.45 -6.56 9.18
CA MET A 135 1.07 -6.69 8.70
C MET A 135 0.37 -7.90 9.31
N LEU A 136 1.06 -9.06 9.38
CA LEU A 136 0.52 -10.27 10.01
C LEU A 136 0.26 -10.09 11.51
N LYS A 137 1.12 -9.35 12.23
CA LYS A 137 0.88 -9.03 13.66
C LYS A 137 -0.41 -8.22 13.84
N ILE A 138 -0.61 -7.19 13.01
CA ILE A 138 -1.82 -6.36 13.04
C ILE A 138 -3.07 -7.22 12.72
N ALA A 139 -3.01 -8.02 11.64
CA ALA A 139 -4.13 -8.87 11.24
C ALA A 139 -4.50 -9.92 12.30
N ARG A 140 -3.52 -10.45 13.05
CA ARG A 140 -3.76 -11.40 14.14
C ARG A 140 -4.33 -10.74 15.39
N ALA A 141 -3.98 -9.49 15.68
CA ALA A 141 -4.51 -8.76 16.82
C ALA A 141 -5.99 -8.39 16.61
N ASP A 142 -6.38 -8.05 15.38
CA ASP A 142 -7.73 -7.63 15.03
C ASP A 142 -8.72 -8.82 15.01
N LYS A 143 -9.81 -8.71 15.80
CA LYS A 143 -10.87 -9.73 15.87
C LYS A 143 -11.68 -9.85 14.58
N VAL A 144 -11.87 -8.74 13.86
CA VAL A 144 -12.56 -8.69 12.57
C VAL A 144 -11.69 -9.34 11.50
N CYS A 145 -10.40 -9.01 11.42
CA CYS A 145 -9.49 -9.66 10.47
C CYS A 145 -9.39 -11.16 10.69
N ARG A 146 -9.28 -11.64 11.94
CA ARG A 146 -9.30 -13.07 12.25
C ARG A 146 -10.58 -13.78 11.81
N ARG A 147 -11.74 -13.16 12.05
CA ARG A 147 -13.05 -13.70 11.64
C ARG A 147 -13.22 -13.70 10.12
N LEU A 148 -12.66 -12.72 9.42
CA LEU A 148 -12.64 -12.73 7.96
C LEU A 148 -11.71 -13.82 7.42
N MET A 149 -10.53 -13.99 8.03
CA MET A 149 -9.54 -15.01 7.66
C MET A 149 -9.97 -16.47 7.91
N SER A 150 -11.00 -16.72 8.72
CA SER A 150 -11.56 -18.07 8.89
C SER A 150 -12.43 -18.52 7.72
N THR A 151 -12.73 -17.62 6.78
CA THR A 151 -13.48 -17.95 5.56
C THR A 151 -12.54 -18.59 4.53
N PRO A 152 -12.89 -19.73 3.91
CA PRO A 152 -12.07 -20.33 2.86
C PRO A 152 -11.81 -19.33 1.72
N GLY A 153 -10.54 -19.11 1.37
CA GLY A 153 -10.14 -18.17 0.31
C GLY A 153 -9.85 -16.74 0.77
N VAL A 154 -10.06 -16.39 2.04
CA VAL A 154 -9.72 -15.07 2.60
C VAL A 154 -8.45 -15.19 3.45
N GLY A 155 -7.31 -14.75 2.91
CA GLY A 155 -6.08 -14.58 3.68
C GLY A 155 -6.02 -13.24 4.42
N ALA A 156 -4.93 -12.98 5.15
CA ALA A 156 -4.66 -11.66 5.76
C ALA A 156 -4.63 -10.50 4.74
N THR A 157 -4.49 -10.84 3.46
CA THR A 157 -4.71 -9.97 2.31
C THR A 157 -5.50 -10.76 1.28
N THR A 158 -6.67 -10.24 0.89
CA THR A 158 -7.35 -10.65 -0.34
C THR A 158 -6.61 -10.00 -1.51
N SER A 159 -6.28 -10.80 -2.54
CA SER A 159 -5.51 -10.39 -3.74
C SER A 159 -6.11 -9.21 -4.48
#